data_AF-A0A0F9CLV6-F1
#
_entry.id   AF-A0A0F9CLV6-F1
#
_cell.length_a   1.000
_cell.length_b   1.000
_cell.length_c   1.000
_cell.angle_alpha   90.00
_cell.angle_beta   90.00
_cell.angle_gamma   90.00
#
_symmetry.space_group_name_H-M   'P 1'
#
loop_
_entity.id
_entity.type
_entity.pdbx_description
1 polymer ?
#
loop_
_entity_poly.entity_id
_entity_poly.type
_entity_poly.pdbx_seq_one_letter_code
_entity_poly.pdbx_strand_id
1 'polypeptide(L)' 'MRLSSEIKIGIIITTAIAATIWGLNFLKGRNILTRVDTYYAVFNNIGGLEKNSKIFISGYNVGQVGDI' A
#
# COMPACT_ATOMS: atom_id res chain seq x y z
N MET A 1 -10.97 -36.31 7.62
CA MET A 1 -9.52 -36.23 7.94
C MET A 1 -9.34 -35.22 9.06
N ARG A 2 -8.72 -35.58 10.19
CA ARG A 2 -8.43 -34.63 11.27
C ARG A 2 -7.17 -33.86 10.88
N LEU A 3 -7.29 -32.54 10.67
CA LEU A 3 -6.11 -31.70 10.54
C LEU A 3 -5.31 -31.82 11.85
N SER A 4 -4.06 -32.25 11.74
CA SER A 4 -3.14 -32.30 12.88
C SER A 4 -2.93 -30.87 13.41
N SER A 5 -2.74 -30.73 14.73
CA SER A 5 -2.59 -29.40 15.37
C SER A 5 -1.44 -28.59 14.75
N GLU A 6 -0.41 -29.27 14.27
CA GLU A 6 0.74 -28.71 13.57
C GLU A 6 0.33 -27.99 12.28
N ILE A 7 -0.60 -28.55 11.50
CA ILE A 7 -1.09 -27.93 10.26
C ILE A 7 -1.92 -26.68 10.57
N LYS A 8 -2.72 -26.70 11.64
CA LYS A 8 -3.48 -25.52 12.07
C LYS A 8 -2.55 -24.36 12.44
N ILE A 9 -1.50 -24.65 13.20
CA ILE A 9 -0.51 -23.65 13.59
C ILE A 9 0.21 -23.11 12.36
N GLY A 10 0.59 -23.97 11.41
CA GLY A 10 1.19 -23.56 10.14
C GLY A 10 0.31 -22.58 9.37
N ILE A 11 -0.98 -22.88 9.20
CA ILE A 11 -1.93 -22.01 8.49
C ILE A 11 -2.05 -20.64 9.18
N ILE A 12 -2.14 -20.61 10.51
CA ILE A 12 -2.25 -19.36 11.28
C ILE A 12 -1.01 -18.49 11.05
N ILE A 13 0.18 -19.06 11.15
CA ILE A 13 1.44 -18.33 10.97
C ILE A 13 1.55 -17.79 9.55
N THR A 14 1.29 -18.62 8.53
CA THR A 14 1.32 -18.19 7.12
C THR A 14 0.33 -17.06 6.86
N THR A 15 -0.89 -17.16 7.41
CA THR A 15 -1.91 -16.12 7.27
C THR A 15 -1.50 -14.83 7.97
N ALA A 16 -0.91 -14.91 9.16
CA ALA A 16 -0.41 -13.75 9.88
C ALA A 16 0.68 -13.01 9.10
N ILE A 17 1.67 -13.73 8.55
CA ILE A 17 2.74 -13.14 7.73
C ILE A 17 2.15 -12.47 6.48
N ALA A 18 1.24 -13.14 5.78
CA ALA A 18 0.57 -12.59 4.61
C ALA A 18 -0.19 -11.30 4.96
N ALA A 19 -0.94 -11.31 6.06
CA ALA A 19 -1.68 -10.14 6.55
C ALA A 19 -0.74 -9.01 6.97
N THR A 20 0.41 -9.29 7.57
CA THR A 20 1.42 -8.28 7.93
C THR A 20 2.00 -7.62 6.69
N ILE A 21 2.42 -8.40 5.69
CA ILE A 21 2.96 -7.84 4.44
C ILE A 21 1.91 -6.97 3.75
N TRP A 22 0.67 -7.46 3.67
CA TRP A 22 -0.43 -6.72 3.08
C TRP A 22 -0.74 -5.43 3.87
N GLY A 23 -0.83 -5.51 5.19
CA GLY A 23 -1.11 -4.38 6.07
C GLY A 23 -0.03 -3.30 6.04
N LEU A 24 1.25 -3.67 5.99
CA LEU A 24 2.34 -2.71 5.86
C LEU A 24 2.29 -1.95 4.52
N ASN A 25 1.89 -2.62 3.43
CA ASN A 25 1.69 -1.97 2.14
C ASN A 25 0.45 -1.05 2.13
N PHE A 26 -0.64 -1.50 2.76
CA PHE A 26 -1.86 -0.70 2.96
C PHE A 26 -1.58 0.60 3.74
N LEU A 27 -0.82 0.51 4.85
CA LEU A 27 -0.43 1.70 5.64
C LEU A 27 0.43 2.69 4.85
N LYS A 28 1.22 2.21 3.88
CA LYS A 28 1.97 3.06 2.94
C LYS A 28 1.10 3.62 1.81
N GLY A 29 -0.21 3.35 1.81
CA GLY A 29 -1.15 3.75 0.76
C GLY A 29 -0.89 3.08 -0.59
N ARG A 30 -0.03 2.05 -0.63
CA ARG A 30 0.20 1.23 -1.81
C ARG A 30 -0.78 0.08 -1.84
N ASN A 31 -1.77 0.17 -2.73
CA ASN A 31 -2.64 -0.96 -3.02
C ASN A 31 -1.89 -1.98 -3.89
N ILE A 32 -1.47 -3.10 -3.30
CA ILE A 32 -0.79 -4.19 -4.03
C ILE A 32 -1.74 -5.01 -4.93
N LEU A 33 -3.05 -4.85 -4.76
CA LEU A 33 -4.08 -5.56 -5.51
C LEU A 33 -4.66 -4.74 -6.67
N THR A 34 -4.36 -3.44 -6.73
CA THR A 34 -4.98 -2.51 -7.67
C THR A 34 -3.93 -1.98 -8.64
N ARG A 35 -4.30 -1.86 -9.91
CA ARG A 35 -3.43 -1.29 -10.94
C ARG A 35 -3.26 0.21 -10.65
N VAL A 36 -2.02 0.67 -10.50
CA VAL A 36 -1.69 2.08 -10.25
C VAL A 36 -1.07 2.65 -11.53
N ASP A 37 -1.72 3.66 -12.10
CA ASP A 37 -1.16 4.42 -13.20
C ASP A 37 -0.25 5.53 -12.63
N THR A 38 1.02 5.52 -13.02
CA THR A 38 2.01 6.47 -12.52
C THR A 38 2.23 7.57 -13.56
N TYR A 39 2.11 8.82 -13.13
CA TYR A 39 2.31 10.00 -13.98
C TYR A 39 3.42 10.87 -13.40
N TYR A 40 4.23 11.46 -14.28
CA TYR A 40 5.30 12.37 -13.91
C TYR A 40 4.94 13.79 -14.35
N ALA A 41 5.18 14.75 -13.47
CA ALA A 41 4.99 16.17 -13.75
C ALA A 41 6.24 16.93 -13.29
N VAL A 42 6.66 17.90 -14.09
CA VAL A 42 7.84 18.72 -13.80
C VAL A 42 7.36 20.05 -13.23
N PHE A 43 7.89 20.41 -12.06
CA PHE A 43 7.60 21.67 -11.38
C PHE A 43 8.89 22.44 -11.14
N ASN A 44 8.84 23.77 -11.28
CA ASN A 44 9.99 24.64 -11.00
C ASN A 44 10.26 24.80 -9.49
N ASN A 45 9.22 24.65 -8.66
CA ASN A 45 9.32 24.66 -7.20
C ASN A 45 8.18 23.81 -6.60
N ILE A 46 8.52 22.87 -5.72
CA ILE A 46 7.57 21.92 -5.10
C ILE A 46 7.14 22.33 -3.69
N GLY A 47 7.65 23.44 -3.14
CA GLY A 47 7.11 24.09 -1.94
C GLY A 47 6.99 23.22 -0.69
N GLY A 48 7.81 22.17 -0.55
CA GLY A 48 7.74 21.22 0.57
C GLY A 48 6.85 20.00 0.32
N LEU A 49 6.62 19.62 -0.93
CA LEU A 49 6.00 18.33 -1.26
C LEU A 49 6.79 17.18 -0.62
N GLU A 50 6.08 16.28 0.06
CA GLU A 50 6.68 15.10 0.69
C GLU A 50 6.22 13.81 0.00
N LYS A 51 7.03 12.75 0.07
CA LYS A 51 6.60 11.42 -0.39
C LYS A 51 5.36 10.98 0.38
N ASN A 52 4.42 10.36 -0.31
CA ASN A 52 3.11 9.93 0.20
C ASN A 52 2.14 11.07 0.56
N SER A 53 2.43 12.33 0.23
CA SER A 53 1.41 13.37 0.28
C SER A 53 0.23 13.02 -0.64
N LYS A 54 -1.00 13.27 -0.17
CA LYS A 54 -2.22 13.00 -0.93
C LYS A 54 -2.38 14.02 -2.06
N ILE A 55 -2.79 13.55 -3.23
CA ILE A 55 -3.07 14.37 -4.41
C ILE A 55 -4.58 14.56 -4.49
N PHE A 56 -5.03 15.81 -4.59
CA PHE A 56 -6.43 16.16 -4.68
C PHE A 56 -6.76 16.78 -6.03
N ILE A 57 -7.86 16.36 -6.65
CA ILE A 57 -8.47 17.02 -7.81
C ILE A 57 -9.87 17.45 -7.40
N SER A 58 -10.16 18.75 -7.51
CA SER A 58 -11.46 19.33 -7.14
C SER A 58 -11.93 18.95 -5.73
N GLY A 59 -10.99 18.78 -4.79
CA GLY A 59 -11.27 18.38 -3.40
C GLY A 59 -11.36 16.88 -3.14
N TYR A 60 -11.31 16.03 -4.18
CA TYR A 60 -11.33 14.57 -4.03
C TYR A 60 -9.91 14.00 -4.03
N ASN A 61 -9.61 13.09 -3.11
CA ASN A 61 -8.33 12.38 -3.09
C ASN A 61 -8.27 11.38 -4.26
N VAL A 62 -7.36 11.63 -5.21
CA VAL A 62 -7.19 10.82 -6.42
C VAL A 62 -5.90 10.00 -6.42
N GLY A 63 -5.03 10.17 -5.42
CA GLY A 63 -3.77 9.45 -5.38
C GLY A 63 -2.79 10.00 -4.33
N GLN A 64 -1.54 9.58 -4.45
CA GLN A 64 -0.46 10.03 -3.57
C GLN A 64 0.83 10.20 -4.35
N VAL A 65 1.71 11.06 -3.85
CA VAL A 65 3.05 11.27 -4.41
C VAL A 65 3.88 10.00 -4.21
N GLY A 66 4.26 9.35 -5.30
CA GLY A 66 5.07 8.14 -5.26
C GLY A 66 6.56 8.45 -5.07
N ASP A 67 7.08 9.35 -5.89
CA ASP A 67 8.49 9.77 -5.90
C ASP A 67 8.60 11.27 -6.21
N ILE A 68 9.71 11.89 -5.80
CA ILE A 68 10.02 13.32 -5.99
C ILE A 68 11.39 13.42 -6.64
#